data_AF-A0A957SQF0-F1
#
_entry.id   AF-A0A957SQF0-F1
#
_cell.length_a   1.000
_cell.length_b   1.000
_cell.length_c   1.000
_cell.angle_alpha   90.00
_cell.angle_beta   90.00
_cell.angle_gamma   90.00
#
_symmetry.space_group_name_H-M   'P 1'
#
loop_
_entity.id
_entity.type
_entity.pdbx_description
1 polymer ?
#
loop_
_entity_poly.entity_id
_entity_poly.type
_entity_poly.pdbx_seq_one_letter_code
_entity_poly.pdbx_strand_id
1 'polypeptide(L)'
;MNSVVHKNKRERWILAGLLLLCVVPVAAGLARVGQLAGGANVTAENARFFASPLPVVLHILALIPYSILGAFQFIPGLRRRRPRWHRAIGRILIPCGLIVALSGL
;
A
#
# COMPACT_ATOMS: atom_id res chain seq x y z
N MET A 1 -20.84 -2.94 -28.62
CA MET A 1 -19.49 -3.46 -28.31
C MET A 1 -18.51 -2.40 -27.78
N ASN A 2 -18.48 -1.18 -28.35
CA ASN A 2 -17.43 -0.18 -28.08
C ASN A 2 -17.37 0.31 -26.62
N SER A 3 -18.52 0.50 -25.95
CA SER A 3 -18.58 1.00 -24.57
C SER A 3 -17.97 0.05 -23.52
N VAL A 4 -17.99 -1.26 -23.77
CA VAL A 4 -17.39 -2.27 -22.88
C VAL A 4 -15.86 -2.28 -23.00
N VAL A 5 -15.35 -2.14 -24.23
CA VAL A 5 -13.91 -2.08 -24.52
C VAL A 5 -13.25 -0.85 -23.89
N HIS A 6 -13.88 0.33 -24.02
CA HIS A 6 -13.35 1.56 -23.40
C HIS A 6 -13.33 1.50 -21.87
N LYS A 7 -14.36 0.92 -21.23
CA LYS A 7 -14.38 0.74 -19.77
C LYS A 7 -13.23 -0.14 -19.29
N ASN A 8 -12.98 -1.26 -19.95
CA ASN A 8 -11.89 -2.16 -19.58
C ASN A 8 -10.52 -1.50 -19.77
N LYS A 9 -10.33 -0.69 -20.83
CA LYS A 9 -9.08 0.06 -21.05
C LYS A 9 -8.84 1.09 -19.94
N ARG A 10 -9.85 1.87 -19.57
CA ARG A 10 -9.75 2.87 -18.50
C ARG A 10 -9.47 2.23 -17.14
N GLU A 11 -10.16 1.14 -16.81
CA GLU A 11 -9.92 0.39 -15.57
C GLU A 11 -8.48 -0.13 -15.48
N ARG A 12 -7.93 -0.64 -16.59
CA ARG A 12 -6.51 -1.07 -16.66
C ARG A 12 -5.55 0.09 -16.41
N TRP A 13 -5.79 1.26 -17.00
CA TRP A 13 -4.93 2.44 -16.77
C TRP A 13 -5.01 2.96 -15.34
N ILE A 14 -6.21 2.95 -14.73
CA ILE A 14 -6.38 3.30 -13.32
C ILE A 14 -5.59 2.32 -12.44
N LEU A 15 -5.75 1.01 -12.67
CA LEU A 15 -5.01 -0.01 -11.92
C LEU A 15 -3.50 0.17 -12.08
N ALA A 16 -3.01 0.34 -13.31
CA ALA A 16 -1.60 0.52 -13.59
C ALA A 16 -1.04 1.78 -12.91
N GLY A 17 -1.76 2.91 -12.98
CA GLY A 17 -1.38 4.15 -12.32
C GLY A 17 -1.34 4.02 -10.79
N LEU A 18 -2.33 3.34 -10.19
CA LEU A 18 -2.34 3.09 -8.74
C LEU A 18 -1.21 2.17 -8.31
N LEU A 19 -0.94 1.08 -9.06
CA LEU A 19 0.18 0.18 -8.76
C LEU A 19 1.54 0.87 -8.94
N LEU A 20 1.68 1.70 -9.98
CA LEU A 20 2.88 2.51 -10.18
C LEU A 20 3.08 3.50 -9.03
N LEU A 21 2.00 4.14 -8.56
CA LEU A 21 2.05 5.03 -7.41
C LEU A 21 2.48 4.30 -6.13
N CYS A 22 2.16 3.01 -5.97
CA CYS A 22 2.60 2.21 -4.84
C CYS A 22 4.11 1.95 -4.83
N VAL A 23 4.80 2.06 -5.96
CA VAL A 23 6.24 1.77 -6.05
C VAL A 23 7.06 2.72 -5.16
N VAL A 24 6.73 4.00 -5.16
CA VAL A 24 7.47 5.02 -4.39
C VAL A 24 7.44 4.75 -2.87
N PRO A 25 6.27 4.64 -2.21
CA PRO A 25 6.23 4.38 -0.78
C PRO A 25 6.76 3.00 -0.40
N VAL A 26 6.59 1.98 -1.26
CA VAL A 26 7.16 0.64 -1.01
C VAL A 26 8.69 0.66 -1.08
N ALA A 27 9.27 1.27 -2.11
CA ALA A 27 10.72 1.39 -2.25
C ALA A 27 11.34 2.19 -1.10
N ALA A 28 10.73 3.33 -0.73
CA ALA A 28 11.18 4.14 0.39
C ALA A 28 11.10 3.37 1.72
N GLY A 29 10.01 2.63 1.95
CA GLY A 29 9.85 1.76 3.11
C GLY A 29 10.92 0.66 3.17
N LEU A 30 11.12 -0.08 2.08
CA LEU A 30 12.14 -1.13 2.03
C LEU A 30 13.55 -0.58 2.28
N ALA A 31 13.89 0.58 1.69
CA ALA A 31 15.16 1.25 1.97
C ALA A 31 15.32 1.58 3.46
N ARG A 32 14.24 2.03 4.12
CA ARG A 32 14.25 2.30 5.57
C ARG A 32 14.43 1.04 6.41
N VAL A 33 13.74 -0.05 6.08
CA VAL A 33 13.95 -1.35 6.78
C VAL A 33 15.38 -1.82 6.60
N GLY A 34 15.95 -1.67 5.40
CA GLY A 34 17.35 -1.97 5.12
C GLY A 34 18.33 -1.14 5.97
N GLN A 35 18.06 0.16 6.15
CA GLN A 35 18.86 1.02 7.03
C GLN A 35 18.83 0.55 8.49
N LEU A 36 17.66 0.17 9.00
CA LEU A 36 17.49 -0.33 10.37
C LEU A 36 18.16 -1.69 10.57
N ALA A 37 18.00 -2.61 9.60
CA ALA A 37 18.59 -3.95 9.66
C ALA A 37 20.11 -3.94 9.47
N GLY A 38 20.63 -3.03 8.65
CA GLY A 38 22.05 -2.91 8.33
C GLY A 38 22.86 -2.05 9.30
N GLY A 39 22.24 -1.47 10.33
CA GLY A 39 22.92 -0.61 11.30
C GLY A 39 23.50 0.66 10.69
N ALA A 40 22.74 1.34 9.82
CA ALA A 40 23.19 2.58 9.19
C ALA A 40 23.55 3.66 10.24
N ASN A 41 24.47 4.56 9.88
CA ASN A 41 24.84 5.68 10.75
C ASN A 41 23.61 6.51 11.14
N VAL A 42 23.48 6.77 12.44
CA VAL A 42 22.39 7.58 12.98
C VAL A 42 22.69 9.05 12.70
N THR A 43 21.75 9.71 12.01
CA THR A 43 21.77 11.14 11.69
C THR A 43 20.57 11.82 12.34
N ALA A 44 20.57 13.15 12.40
CA ALA A 44 19.44 13.91 12.93
C ALA A 44 18.11 13.59 12.21
N GLU A 45 18.16 13.27 10.91
CA GLU A 45 16.98 12.97 10.10
C GLU A 45 16.39 11.57 10.38
N ASN A 46 17.23 10.59 10.73
CA ASN A 46 16.82 9.20 10.89
C ASN A 46 16.74 8.73 12.36
N ALA A 47 17.23 9.54 13.31
CA ALA A 47 17.31 9.20 14.73
C ALA A 47 15.98 8.68 15.31
N ARG A 48 14.85 9.30 14.92
CA ARG A 48 13.51 8.87 15.36
C ARG A 48 13.18 7.42 14.99
N PHE A 49 13.68 6.94 13.85
CA PHE A 49 13.40 5.58 13.37
C PHE A 49 14.24 4.54 14.08
N PHE A 50 15.46 4.90 14.50
CA PHE A 50 16.32 4.04 15.32
C PHE A 50 15.90 4.02 16.80
N ALA A 51 15.40 5.14 17.31
CA ALA A 51 14.86 5.22 18.67
C ALA A 51 13.55 4.42 18.83
N SER A 52 12.72 4.38 17.78
CA SER A 52 11.46 3.62 17.77
C SER A 52 11.29 2.85 16.45
N PRO A 53 11.95 1.69 16.29
CA PRO A 53 11.93 0.92 15.05
C PRO A 53 10.60 0.17 14.84
N LEU A 54 9.91 -0.20 15.91
CA LEU A 54 8.69 -1.00 15.84
C LEU A 54 7.56 -0.32 15.05
N PRO A 55 7.19 0.96 15.30
CA PRO A 55 6.21 1.66 14.48
C PRO A 55 6.56 1.66 13.00
N VAL A 56 7.82 1.90 12.65
CA VAL A 56 8.29 1.95 11.25
C VAL A 56 8.09 0.61 10.54
N VAL A 57 8.50 -0.48 11.20
CA VAL A 57 8.37 -1.82 10.64
C VAL A 57 6.90 -2.18 10.46
N LEU A 58 6.07 -1.94 11.48
CA LEU A 58 4.62 -2.18 11.40
C LEU A 58 3.96 -1.35 10.29
N HIS A 59 4.34 -0.08 10.17
CA HIS A 59 3.84 0.83 9.14
C HIS A 59 4.10 0.25 7.75
N ILE A 60 5.34 -0.17 7.48
CA ILE A 60 5.75 -0.64 6.15
C ILE A 60 5.12 -2.00 5.83
N LEU A 61 5.07 -2.92 6.79
CA LEU A 61 4.44 -4.23 6.62
C LEU A 61 2.93 -4.13 6.36
N ALA A 62 2.24 -3.16 6.99
CA ALA A 62 0.83 -2.93 6.75
C ALA A 62 0.56 -2.12 5.47
N LEU A 63 1.44 -1.17 5.14
CA LEU A 63 1.39 -0.34 3.93
C LEU A 63 1.40 -1.15 2.63
N ILE A 64 2.26 -2.17 2.54
CA ILE A 64 2.43 -2.97 1.32
C ILE A 64 1.12 -3.65 0.89
N PRO A 65 0.47 -4.49 1.72
CA PRO A 65 -0.81 -5.08 1.36
C PRO A 65 -1.90 -4.02 1.25
N TYR A 66 -1.87 -2.96 2.08
CA TYR A 66 -2.86 -1.89 2.01
C TYR A 66 -2.88 -1.20 0.64
N SER A 67 -1.71 -0.80 0.15
CA SER A 67 -1.54 -0.08 -1.11
C SER A 67 -1.81 -0.97 -2.32
N ILE A 68 -1.22 -2.18 -2.37
CA ILE A 68 -1.36 -3.10 -3.51
C ILE A 68 -2.79 -3.63 -3.61
N LEU A 69 -3.34 -4.22 -2.54
CA LEU A 69 -4.70 -4.76 -2.57
C LEU A 69 -5.76 -3.65 -2.65
N GLY A 70 -5.47 -2.49 -2.07
CA GLY A 70 -6.29 -1.28 -2.17
C GLY A 70 -6.48 -0.82 -3.61
N ALA A 71 -5.45 -0.88 -4.45
CA ALA A 71 -5.53 -0.49 -5.86
C ALA A 71 -6.66 -1.23 -6.61
N PHE A 72 -6.85 -2.52 -6.30
CA PHE A 72 -7.91 -3.33 -6.92
C PHE A 72 -9.32 -3.01 -6.40
N GLN A 73 -9.46 -2.36 -5.23
CA GLN A 73 -10.77 -1.93 -4.71
C GLN A 73 -11.39 -0.82 -5.58
N PHE A 74 -10.57 -0.04 -6.28
CA PHE A 74 -11.01 1.06 -7.14
C PHE A 74 -11.47 0.64 -8.52
N ILE A 75 -11.41 -0.66 -8.86
CA ILE A 75 -11.83 -1.20 -10.16
C ILE A 75 -13.33 -1.52 -10.16
N PRO A 76 -14.18 -0.72 -10.84
CA PRO A 76 -15.63 -0.91 -10.80
C PRO A 76 -16.07 -2.27 -11.34
N GLY A 77 -15.42 -2.77 -12.41
CA GLY A 77 -15.66 -4.10 -12.96
C GLY A 77 -15.45 -5.22 -11.94
N LEU A 78 -14.39 -5.15 -11.13
CA LEU A 78 -14.08 -6.15 -10.10
C LEU A 78 -15.09 -6.10 -8.96
N ARG A 79 -15.45 -4.89 -8.49
CA ARG A 79 -16.47 -4.68 -7.46
C ARG A 79 -17.84 -5.24 -7.87
N ARG A 80 -18.23 -5.07 -9.14
CA ARG A 80 -19.51 -5.56 -9.68
C ARG A 80 -19.52 -7.07 -9.92
N ARG A 81 -18.44 -7.62 -10.48
CA ARG A 81 -18.36 -9.06 -10.85
C ARG A 81 -18.05 -9.97 -9.66
N ARG A 82 -17.31 -9.49 -8.66
CA ARG A 82 -16.87 -10.28 -7.49
C ARG A 82 -17.09 -9.52 -6.18
N PRO A 83 -18.35 -9.23 -5.79
CA PRO A 83 -18.63 -8.43 -4.58
C PRO A 83 -18.17 -9.11 -3.28
N ARG A 84 -18.17 -10.45 -3.21
CA ARG A 84 -17.63 -11.19 -2.06
C ARG A 84 -16.13 -10.97 -1.88
N TRP A 85 -15.36 -11.00 -2.97
CA TRP A 85 -13.93 -10.74 -2.95
C TRP A 85 -13.63 -9.30 -2.53
N HIS A 86 -14.36 -8.33 -3.10
CA HIS A 86 -14.23 -6.92 -2.73
C HIS A 86 -14.42 -6.73 -1.21
N ARG A 87 -15.47 -7.31 -0.63
CA ARG A 87 -15.72 -7.25 0.81
C ARG A 87 -14.69 -8.00 1.66
N ALA A 88 -14.20 -9.15 1.19
CA ALA A 88 -13.17 -9.91 1.91
C ALA A 88 -11.86 -9.11 2.01
N ILE A 89 -11.40 -8.56 0.88
CA ILE A 89 -10.22 -7.70 0.84
C ILE A 89 -10.43 -6.42 1.63
N GLY A 90 -11.59 -5.77 1.51
CA GLY A 90 -11.93 -4.59 2.31
C GLY A 90 -11.81 -4.83 3.81
N ARG A 91 -12.21 -6.00 4.31
CA ARG A 91 -12.05 -6.36 5.73
C ARG A 91 -10.60 -6.55 6.16
N ILE A 92 -9.72 -7.00 5.26
CA ILE A 92 -8.27 -7.09 5.52
C ILE A 92 -7.65 -5.68 5.48
N LEU A 93 -8.12 -4.81 4.59
CA LEU A 93 -7.60 -3.44 4.44
C LEU A 93 -7.93 -2.55 5.64
N ILE A 94 -9.03 -2.78 6.37
CA ILE A 94 -9.38 -2.00 7.56
C ILE A 94 -8.29 -2.07 8.64
N PRO A 95 -7.91 -3.24 9.19
CA PRO A 95 -6.85 -3.32 10.19
C PRO A 95 -5.51 -2.87 9.62
N CYS A 96 -5.17 -3.17 8.36
CA CYS A 96 -3.94 -2.64 7.75
C CYS A 96 -3.93 -1.11 7.74
N GLY A 97 -5.03 -0.47 7.35
CA GLY A 97 -5.16 0.99 7.33
C GLY A 97 -5.05 1.60 8.72
N LEU A 98 -5.62 0.97 9.74
CA LEU A 98 -5.47 1.39 11.14
C LEU A 98 -4.02 1.29 11.60
N ILE A 99 -3.33 0.18 11.31
CA ILE A 99 -1.90 0.02 11.65
C ILE A 99 -1.09 1.12 10.96
N VAL A 100 -1.27 1.35 9.65
CA VAL A 100 -0.59 2.40 8.90
C VAL A 100 -0.83 3.78 9.53
N ALA A 101 -2.08 4.12 9.85
CA ALA A 101 -2.42 5.42 10.42
C ALA A 101 -1.79 5.64 11.80
N LEU A 102 -1.93 4.66 12.71
CA LEU A 102 -1.46 4.78 14.09
C LEU A 102 0.07 4.75 14.20
N SER A 103 0.73 3.95 13.37
CA SER A 103 2.19 3.87 13.35
C SER A 103 2.87 5.05 12.67
N GLY A 104 2.11 5.89 11.96
CA GLY A 104 2.60 7.11 11.31
C GLY A 104 2.47 8.38 12.17
N LEU A 105 1.89 8.29 13.38
CA LEU A 105 1.85 9.35 14.38
C LEU A 105 3.22 9.50 15.06
#